data_AF-R6DPD6-F1
#
_entry.id   AF-R6DPD6-F1
#
_cell.length_a   1.000
_cell.length_b   1.000
_cell.length_c   1.000
_cell.angle_alpha   90.00
_cell.angle_beta   90.00
_cell.angle_gamma   90.00
#
_symmetry.space_group_name_H-M   'P 1'
#
loop_
_entity.id
_entity.type
_entity.pdbx_description
1 polymer ?
#
loop_
_entity_poly.entity_id
_entity_poly.type
_entity_poly.pdbx_seq_one_letter_code
_entity_poly.pdbx_strand_id
1 'polypeptide(L)'
;MGLEARFYRGDSKRQLQQEVEIIRGIQHKKVVCILDEAHLIEKETLEEFRFLLNYRFDSMSPMAVVLVGQTELWDNKLKLQRYAAIRQRIDMYCILPHLDRSETEQYIASHMDYSGCAREVFTAKALDEIHKASAGIPRMVNRICEKALMYAFQN
;
A
#
# COMPACT_ATOMS: atom_id res chain seq x y z
N MET A 1 -8.57 -9.11 -13.85
CA MET A 1 -8.64 -10.55 -14.21
C MET A 1 -10.03 -11.03 -13.85
N GLY A 2 -10.97 -11.04 -14.80
CA GLY A 2 -12.40 -11.37 -14.58
C GLY A 2 -12.63 -12.82 -14.17
N LEU A 3 -12.16 -13.20 -12.98
CA LEU A 3 -12.33 -14.50 -12.37
C LEU A 3 -13.67 -14.51 -11.64
N GLU A 4 -14.56 -15.44 -12.00
CA GLU A 4 -15.78 -15.69 -11.24
C GLU A 4 -15.43 -16.22 -9.85
N ALA A 5 -15.86 -15.51 -8.81
CA ALA A 5 -15.69 -15.95 -7.44
C ALA A 5 -16.54 -17.21 -7.19
N ARG A 6 -15.89 -18.36 -7.02
CA ARG A 6 -16.55 -19.59 -6.55
C ARG A 6 -16.59 -19.60 -5.03
N PHE A 7 -17.77 -19.87 -4.48
CA PHE A 7 -18.12 -19.71 -3.05
C PHE A 7 -17.43 -20.66 -2.05
N TYR A 8 -16.40 -21.41 -2.47
CA TYR A 8 -15.63 -22.31 -1.58
C TYR A 8 -14.18 -21.83 -1.44
N ARG A 9 -13.77 -21.50 -0.19
CA ARG A 9 -12.41 -21.04 0.14
C ARG A 9 -11.31 -21.97 -0.39
N GLY A 10 -11.55 -23.28 -0.41
CA GLY A 10 -10.60 -24.27 -0.90
C GLY A 10 -10.34 -24.20 -2.41
N ASP A 11 -11.35 -23.88 -3.22
CA ASP A 11 -11.23 -23.81 -4.68
C ASP A 11 -10.51 -22.53 -5.12
N SER A 12 -10.85 -21.39 -4.49
CA SER A 12 -10.17 -20.12 -4.74
C SER A 12 -8.67 -20.19 -4.41
N LYS A 13 -8.29 -20.93 -3.37
CA LYS A 13 -6.88 -21.16 -3.01
C LYS A 13 -6.13 -21.94 -4.09
N ARG A 14 -6.72 -23.03 -4.58
CA ARG A 14 -6.12 -23.85 -5.64
C ARG A 14 -5.97 -23.08 -6.93
N GLN A 15 -7.00 -22.31 -7.28
CA GLN A 15 -6.97 -21.46 -8.46
C GLN A 15 -5.85 -20.40 -8.37
N LEU A 16 -5.72 -19.73 -7.22
CA LEU A 16 -4.65 -18.77 -7.00
C LEU A 16 -3.26 -19.43 -7.14
N GLN A 17 -3.06 -20.62 -6.56
CA GLN A 17 -1.80 -21.36 -6.71
C GLN A 17 -1.50 -21.71 -8.17
N GLN A 18 -2.49 -22.20 -8.92
CA GLN A 18 -2.32 -22.54 -10.33
C GLN A 18 -1.98 -21.31 -11.18
N GLU A 19 -2.65 -20.19 -10.96
CA GLU A 19 -2.35 -18.94 -11.67
C GLU A 19 -0.93 -18.43 -11.36
N VAL A 20 -0.52 -18.50 -10.10
CA VAL A 20 0.85 -18.15 -9.69
C VAL A 20 1.87 -19.05 -10.38
N GLU A 21 1.61 -20.36 -10.47
CA GLU A 21 2.48 -21.31 -11.18
C GLU A 21 2.57 -20.99 -12.67
N ILE A 22 1.45 -20.67 -13.33
CA ILE A 22 1.42 -20.30 -14.74
C ILE A 22 2.24 -19.03 -14.99
N ILE A 23 2.04 -17.98 -14.18
CA ILE A 23 2.74 -16.70 -14.34
C ILE A 23 4.25 -16.89 -14.16
N ARG A 24 4.68 -17.69 -13.18
CA ARG A 24 6.11 -17.95 -12.94
C ARG A 24 6.72 -18.88 -13.97
N GLY A 25 6.03 -19.97 -14.29
CA GLY A 25 6.56 -21.06 -15.10
C GLY A 25 6.51 -20.77 -16.59
N ILE A 26 5.44 -20.12 -17.07
CA ILE A 26 5.23 -19.83 -18.49
C ILE A 26 5.62 -18.40 -18.81
N GLN A 27 5.20 -17.43 -17.99
CA GLN A 27 5.47 -16.01 -18.29
C GLN A 27 6.81 -15.51 -17.72
N HIS A 28 7.49 -16.32 -16.89
CA HIS A 28 8.73 -15.95 -16.21
C HIS A 28 8.66 -14.64 -15.42
N LYS A 29 7.47 -14.29 -14.90
CA LYS A 29 7.27 -13.09 -14.10
C LYS A 29 7.29 -13.41 -12.62
N LYS A 30 7.81 -12.47 -11.83
CA LYS A 30 7.69 -12.48 -10.38
C LYS A 30 6.27 -12.04 -9.99
N VAL A 31 5.61 -12.81 -9.13
CA VAL A 31 4.30 -12.43 -8.61
C VAL A 31 4.49 -11.65 -7.32
N VAL A 32 3.82 -10.50 -7.23
CA VAL A 32 3.73 -9.69 -6.01
C VAL A 32 2.26 -9.58 -5.63
N CYS A 33 1.91 -10.01 -4.43
CA CYS A 33 0.58 -9.88 -3.85
C CYS A 33 0.58 -8.72 -2.86
N ILE A 34 -0.23 -7.70 -3.12
CA ILE A 34 -0.39 -6.54 -2.24
C ILE A 34 -1.72 -6.70 -1.50
N LEU A 35 -1.65 -6.77 -0.17
CA LEU A 35 -2.81 -6.85 0.70
C LEU A 35 -3.00 -5.50 1.36
N ASP A 36 -3.90 -4.70 0.80
CA ASP A 36 -4.31 -3.42 1.38
C ASP A 36 -5.24 -3.63 2.57
N GLU A 37 -5.23 -2.69 3.50
CA GLU A 37 -5.95 -2.75 4.77
C GLU A 37 -5.70 -4.04 5.57
N ALA A 38 -4.47 -4.56 5.56
CA ALA A 38 -4.07 -5.77 6.26
C ALA A 38 -4.31 -5.73 7.78
N HIS A 39 -4.43 -4.53 8.34
CA HIS A 39 -4.86 -4.32 9.73
C HIS A 39 -6.28 -4.87 10.01
N LEU A 40 -7.13 -5.04 8.99
CA LEU A 40 -8.47 -5.64 9.09
C LEU A 40 -8.50 -7.16 8.86
N ILE A 41 -7.45 -7.75 8.27
CA ILE A 41 -7.46 -9.17 7.86
C ILE A 41 -7.44 -10.12 9.08
N GLU A 42 -8.39 -11.04 9.17
CA GLU A 42 -8.44 -12.01 10.27
C GLU A 42 -7.21 -12.93 10.31
N LYS A 43 -6.95 -13.51 11.48
CA LYS A 43 -5.78 -14.38 11.70
C LYS A 43 -5.77 -15.57 10.76
N GLU A 44 -6.93 -16.20 10.60
CA GLU A 44 -7.14 -17.39 9.79
C GLU A 44 -6.72 -17.13 8.35
N THR A 45 -7.11 -15.97 7.80
CA THR A 45 -6.73 -15.55 6.45
C THR A 45 -5.23 -15.26 6.33
N LEU A 46 -4.62 -14.61 7.34
CA LEU A 46 -3.17 -14.38 7.35
C LEU A 46 -2.39 -15.71 7.44
N GLU A 47 -2.88 -16.69 8.18
CA GLU A 47 -2.30 -18.05 8.21
C GLU A 47 -2.44 -18.77 6.86
N GLU A 48 -3.56 -18.59 6.16
CA GLU A 48 -3.73 -19.09 4.79
C GLU A 48 -2.66 -18.53 3.84
N PHE A 49 -2.34 -17.23 3.93
CA PHE A 49 -1.24 -16.63 3.19
C PHE A 49 0.12 -17.22 3.57
N ARG A 50 0.37 -17.52 4.85
CA ARG A 50 1.59 -18.23 5.27
C ARG A 50 1.73 -19.58 4.58
N PHE A 51 0.64 -20.34 4.44
CA PHE A 51 0.66 -21.60 3.70
C PHE A 51 0.86 -21.44 2.20
N LEU A 52 0.36 -20.35 1.60
CA LEU A 52 0.57 -20.04 0.18
C LEU A 52 2.01 -19.65 -0.14
N LEU A 53 2.74 -19.08 0.81
CA LEU A 53 4.16 -18.71 0.68
C LEU A 53 5.12 -19.89 0.80
N ASN A 54 4.71 -20.99 1.45
CA ASN A 54 5.51 -22.21 1.55
C ASN A 54 5.31 -23.08 0.29
N TYR A 55 6.23 -23.00 -0.68
CA TYR A 55 6.21 -23.80 -1.92
C TYR A 55 7.43 -24.72 -2.01
N ARG A 56 7.22 -25.98 -2.46
CA ARG A 56 8.26 -27.02 -2.68
C ARG A 56 9.27 -27.12 -1.52
N PHE A 57 8.87 -27.72 -0.39
CA PHE A 57 9.76 -28.02 0.75
C PHE A 57 10.60 -26.81 1.21
N ASP A 58 9.98 -25.62 1.29
CA ASP A 58 10.59 -24.36 1.72
C ASP A 58 11.80 -23.87 0.88
N SER A 59 12.03 -24.44 -0.31
CA SER A 59 13.18 -24.08 -1.15
C SER A 59 13.03 -22.74 -1.86
N MET A 60 11.80 -22.29 -2.17
CA MET A 60 11.52 -21.02 -2.87
C MET A 60 10.12 -20.48 -2.52
N SER A 61 10.01 -19.18 -2.21
CA SER A 61 8.70 -18.52 -2.15
C SER A 61 8.12 -18.32 -3.56
N PRO A 62 6.86 -18.70 -3.80
CA PRO A 62 6.25 -18.55 -5.11
C PRO A 62 5.86 -17.09 -5.43
N MET A 63 5.72 -16.24 -4.41
CA MET A 63 5.37 -14.84 -4.59
C MET A 63 5.95 -13.98 -3.46
N ALA A 64 6.13 -12.69 -3.72
CA ALA A 64 6.34 -11.72 -2.66
C ALA A 64 4.97 -11.26 -2.14
N VAL A 65 4.84 -11.05 -0.83
CA VAL A 65 3.64 -10.48 -0.21
C VAL A 65 4.00 -9.15 0.44
N VAL A 66 3.23 -8.12 0.13
CA VAL A 66 3.32 -6.80 0.74
C VAL A 66 2.05 -6.57 1.55
N LEU A 67 2.19 -6.44 2.86
CA LEU A 67 1.08 -6.07 3.75
C LEU A 67 1.07 -4.55 3.90
N VAL A 68 -0.04 -3.91 3.51
CA VAL A 68 -0.25 -2.47 3.61
C VAL A 68 -1.40 -2.22 4.56
N GLY A 69 -1.30 -1.21 5.40
CA GLY A 69 -2.36 -0.84 6.34
C GLY A 69 -1.90 0.21 7.33
N GLN A 70 -2.75 0.47 8.32
CA GLN A 70 -2.46 1.42 9.39
C GLN A 70 -1.38 0.90 10.34
N THR A 71 -0.80 1.79 11.15
CA THR A 71 0.33 1.47 12.06
C THR A 71 -0.03 0.38 13.06
N GLU A 72 -1.31 0.23 13.42
CA GLU A 72 -1.82 -0.83 14.32
C GLU A 72 -1.55 -2.24 13.81
N LEU A 73 -1.39 -2.42 12.49
CA LEU A 73 -0.97 -3.71 11.93
C LEU A 73 0.34 -4.17 12.54
N TRP A 74 1.35 -3.31 12.52
CA TRP A 74 2.66 -3.61 13.08
C TRP A 74 2.69 -3.42 14.59
N ASP A 75 2.12 -2.32 15.08
CA ASP A 75 2.30 -1.92 16.47
C ASP A 75 1.50 -2.73 17.48
N ASN A 76 0.34 -3.22 17.07
CA ASN A 76 -0.57 -3.97 17.94
C ASN A 76 -0.71 -5.41 17.46
N LYS A 77 -1.20 -5.59 16.23
CA LYS A 77 -1.69 -6.88 15.74
C LYS A 77 -0.58 -7.92 15.59
N LEU A 78 0.45 -7.62 14.78
CA LEU A 78 1.53 -8.55 14.49
C LEU A 78 2.45 -8.83 15.69
N LYS A 79 2.44 -7.96 16.72
CA LYS A 79 3.18 -8.20 17.97
C LYS A 79 2.51 -9.21 18.90
N LEU A 80 1.23 -9.56 18.69
CA LEU A 80 0.56 -10.57 19.50
C LEU A 80 1.13 -11.97 19.21
N GLN A 81 1.30 -12.78 20.25
CA GLN A 81 1.86 -14.15 20.15
C GLN A 81 1.16 -15.03 19.12
N ARG A 82 -0.16 -14.85 18.94
CA ARG A 82 -0.95 -15.60 17.95
C ARG A 82 -0.51 -15.36 16.49
N TYR A 83 0.23 -14.29 16.20
CA TYR A 83 0.78 -13.98 14.88
C TYR A 83 2.30 -14.20 14.77
N ALA A 84 2.94 -14.81 15.78
CA ALA A 84 4.39 -14.97 15.83
C ALA A 84 4.96 -15.67 14.59
N ALA A 85 4.28 -16.71 14.08
CA ALA A 85 4.69 -17.45 12.89
C ALA A 85 4.72 -16.59 11.62
N ILE A 86 3.79 -15.65 11.49
CA ILE A 86 3.70 -14.74 10.34
C ILE A 86 4.73 -13.63 10.50
N ARG A 87 4.85 -13.06 11.70
CA ARG A 87 5.85 -12.02 11.99
C ARG A 87 7.28 -12.49 11.70
N GLN A 88 7.61 -13.75 11.98
CA GLN A 88 8.92 -14.34 11.65
C GLN A 88 9.22 -14.44 10.15
N ARG A 89 8.20 -14.30 9.28
CA ARG A 89 8.35 -14.30 7.82
C ARG A 89 8.42 -12.89 7.22
N ILE A 90 8.36 -11.84 8.04
CA ILE A 90 8.45 -10.46 7.56
C ILE A 90 9.92 -10.06 7.50
N ASP A 91 10.46 -10.01 6.28
CA ASP A 91 11.86 -9.65 6.05
C ASP A 91 12.14 -8.15 6.23
N MET A 92 11.14 -7.31 5.95
CA MET A 92 11.24 -5.85 6.03
C MET A 92 9.91 -5.25 6.44
N TYR A 93 9.95 -4.20 7.27
CA TYR A 93 8.81 -3.34 7.53
C TYR A 93 9.25 -1.88 7.40
N CYS A 94 8.31 -1.02 7.00
CA CYS A 94 8.53 0.42 6.88
C CYS A 94 7.26 1.13 7.36
N ILE A 95 7.44 2.25 8.06
CA ILE A 95 6.35 3.16 8.43
C ILE A 95 6.55 4.42 7.61
N LEU A 96 5.49 4.86 6.94
CA LEU A 96 5.50 6.12 6.20
C LEU A 96 5.11 7.25 7.17
N PRO A 97 6.05 8.14 7.56
CA PRO A 97 5.72 9.28 8.40
C PRO A 97 4.90 10.32 7.63
N HIS A 98 4.35 11.31 8.35
CA HIS A 98 3.87 12.52 7.70
C HIS A 98 5.04 13.25 7.04
N LEU A 99 4.74 13.94 5.94
CA LEU A 99 5.72 14.74 5.22
C LEU A 99 6.18 15.90 6.11
N ASP A 100 7.47 16.18 6.14
CA ASP A 100 7.95 17.44 6.68
C ASP A 100 7.59 18.62 5.76
N ARG A 101 7.97 19.84 6.14
CA ARG A 101 7.67 21.04 5.35
C ARG A 101 8.28 20.92 3.93
N SER A 102 9.56 20.57 3.83
CA SER A 102 10.29 20.47 2.57
C SER A 102 9.70 19.38 1.68
N GLU A 103 9.39 18.21 2.25
CA GLU A 103 8.74 17.11 1.56
C GLU A 103 7.32 17.48 1.10
N THR A 104 6.58 18.26 1.89
CA THR A 104 5.27 18.80 1.47
C THR A 104 5.41 19.71 0.26
N GLU A 105 6.46 20.55 0.20
CA GLU A 105 6.76 21.36 -0.99
C GLU A 105 6.98 20.51 -2.22
N GLN A 106 7.89 19.54 -2.11
CA GLN A 106 8.29 18.68 -3.20
C GLN A 106 7.12 17.82 -3.67
N TYR A 107 6.28 17.37 -2.74
CA TYR A 107 5.06 16.65 -3.03
C TYR A 107 4.10 17.50 -3.88
N ILE A 108 3.82 18.74 -3.47
CA ILE A 108 2.97 19.65 -4.25
C ILE A 108 3.61 19.96 -5.61
N ALA A 109 4.91 20.28 -5.64
CA ALA A 109 5.64 20.59 -6.86
C ALA A 109 5.59 19.42 -7.86
N SER A 110 5.76 18.17 -7.40
CA SER A 110 5.66 16.98 -8.25
C SER A 110 4.26 16.80 -8.87
N HIS A 111 3.20 17.13 -8.13
CA HIS A 111 1.83 17.11 -8.63
C HIS A 111 1.59 18.21 -9.67
N MET A 112 2.14 19.40 -9.45
CA MET A 112 2.05 20.51 -10.41
C MET A 112 2.79 20.19 -11.71
N ASP A 113 4.00 19.62 -11.61
CA ASP A 113 4.80 19.19 -12.77
C ASP A 113 4.09 18.09 -13.56
N TYR A 114 3.54 17.08 -12.87
CA TYR A 114 2.74 16.03 -13.50
C TYR A 114 1.51 16.58 -14.25
N SER A 115 0.92 17.68 -13.77
CA SER A 115 -0.19 18.37 -14.44
C SER A 115 0.24 19.23 -15.65
N GLY A 116 1.54 19.36 -15.92
CA GLY A 116 2.09 20.22 -16.97
C GLY A 116 2.06 21.71 -16.60
N CYS A 117 1.93 22.05 -15.32
CA CYS A 117 1.84 23.44 -14.88
C CYS A 117 3.24 24.04 -14.72
N ALA A 118 3.67 24.86 -15.69
CA ALA A 118 4.97 25.53 -15.67
C ALA A 118 5.01 26.82 -14.82
N ARG A 119 3.86 27.28 -14.29
CA ARG A 119 3.77 28.49 -13.49
C ARG A 119 3.76 28.16 -12.00
N GLU A 120 4.36 29.03 -11.19
CA GLU A 120 4.17 28.97 -9.75
C GLU A 120 2.71 29.33 -9.40
N VAL A 121 1.96 28.34 -8.93
CA VAL A 121 0.57 28.53 -8.48
C VAL A 121 0.48 28.80 -6.98
N PHE A 122 1.34 28.15 -6.20
CA PHE A 122 1.40 28.32 -4.75
C PHE A 122 2.65 29.13 -4.38
N THR A 123 2.45 30.23 -3.66
CA THR A 123 3.56 31.00 -3.09
C THR A 123 4.19 30.26 -1.91
N ALA A 124 5.44 30.59 -1.54
CA ALA A 124 6.09 30.03 -0.35
C ALA A 124 5.25 30.13 0.93
N LYS A 125 4.57 31.28 1.14
CA LYS A 125 3.66 31.47 2.27
C LYS A 125 2.44 30.54 2.21
N ALA A 126 1.88 30.33 1.02
CA ALA A 126 0.76 29.42 0.85
C ALA A 126 1.18 27.97 1.17
N LEU A 127 2.38 27.56 0.73
CA LEU A 127 2.94 26.25 1.03
C LEU A 127 3.17 26.04 2.53
N ASP A 128 3.63 27.06 3.26
CA ASP A 128 3.76 27.01 4.72
C ASP A 128 2.40 26.79 5.41
N GLU A 129 1.36 27.51 4.98
CA GLU A 129 0.01 27.35 5.53
C GLU A 129 -0.63 26.01 5.16
N ILE A 130 -0.39 25.51 3.94
CA ILE A 130 -0.83 24.17 3.52
C ILE A 130 -0.17 23.11 4.40
N HIS A 131 1.14 23.20 4.64
CA HIS A 131 1.85 22.24 5.49
C HIS A 131 1.30 22.26 6.92
N LYS A 132 1.14 23.44 7.54
CA LYS A 132 0.58 23.57 8.89
C LYS A 132 -0.83 23.00 9.00
N ALA A 133 -1.71 23.34 8.05
CA ALA A 133 -3.11 22.92 8.06
C ALA A 133 -3.29 21.43 7.75
N SER A 134 -2.41 20.84 6.93
CA SER A 134 -2.44 19.41 6.62
C SER A 134 -1.69 18.54 7.63
N ALA A 135 -0.85 19.15 8.48
CA ALA A 135 0.13 18.46 9.30
C ALA A 135 1.03 17.49 8.51
N GLY A 136 1.29 17.78 7.23
CA GLY A 136 2.09 16.93 6.35
C GLY A 136 1.39 15.66 5.86
N ILE A 137 0.08 15.50 6.10
CA ILE A 137 -0.69 14.33 5.65
C ILE A 137 -1.00 14.48 4.16
N PRO A 138 -0.49 13.61 3.25
CA PRO A 138 -0.65 13.79 1.80
C PRO A 138 -2.11 13.94 1.34
N ARG A 139 -3.02 13.17 1.94
CA ARG A 139 -4.46 13.27 1.63
C ARG A 139 -5.05 14.63 2.01
N MET A 140 -4.58 15.24 3.10
CA MET A 140 -5.00 16.58 3.51
C MET A 140 -4.34 17.65 2.65
N VAL A 141 -3.06 17.49 2.30
CA VAL A 141 -2.37 18.37 1.34
C VAL A 141 -3.15 18.44 0.03
N ASN A 142 -3.48 17.28 -0.56
CA ASN A 142 -4.26 17.21 -1.80
C ASN A 142 -5.60 17.90 -1.67
N ARG A 143 -6.34 17.63 -0.59
CA ARG A 143 -7.66 18.23 -0.36
C ARG A 143 -7.59 19.76 -0.26
N ILE A 144 -6.61 20.30 0.45
CA ILE A 144 -6.43 21.75 0.59
C ILE A 144 -6.06 22.36 -0.76
N CYS A 145 -5.08 21.79 -1.46
CA CYS A 145 -4.63 22.28 -2.77
C CYS A 145 -5.77 22.25 -3.79
N GLU A 146 -6.49 21.13 -3.91
CA GLU A 146 -7.63 20.97 -4.81
C GLU A 146 -8.70 22.05 -4.55
N LYS A 147 -9.07 22.27 -3.29
CA LYS A 147 -10.06 23.29 -2.93
C LYS A 147 -9.55 24.70 -3.25
N ALA A 148 -8.31 25.02 -2.92
CA ALA A 148 -7.72 26.31 -3.23
C ALA A 148 -7.75 26.60 -4.75
N LEU A 149 -7.38 25.62 -5.57
CA LEU A 149 -7.39 25.74 -7.03
C LEU A 149 -8.81 25.87 -7.58
N MET A 150 -9.78 25.11 -7.06
CA MET A 150 -11.19 25.22 -7.46
C MET A 150 -11.74 26.62 -7.18
N TYR A 151 -11.48 27.18 -5.99
CA TYR A 151 -11.93 28.54 -5.65
C TYR A 151 -11.23 29.62 -6.49
N ALA A 152 -9.94 29.43 -6.81
CA ALA A 152 -9.21 30.38 -7.67
C ALA A 152 -9.70 30.37 -9.12
N PHE A 153 -10.25 29.25 -9.60
CA PHE A 153 -10.83 29.16 -10.94
C PHE A 153 -12.27 29.70 -11.02
N GLN A 154 -13.02 29.66 -9.91
CA GLN A 154 -14.40 30.15 -9.85
C GLN A 154 -14.52 31.67 -9.74
N ASN A 155 -13.46 32.35 -9.32
CA ASN A 155 -13.36 33.81 -9.28
C ASN A 155 -12.69 34.35 -10.56
#